data_AF-A0A8T5WPP9-F1
#
_entry.id   AF-A0A8T5WPP9-F1
#
_cell.length_a   1.000
_cell.length_b   1.000
_cell.length_c   1.000
_cell.angle_alpha   90.00
_cell.angle_beta   90.00
_cell.angle_gamma   90.00
#
_symmetry.space_group_name_H-M   'P 1'
#
loop_
_entity.id
_entity.type
_entity.pdbx_description
1 polymer ?
#
loop_
_entity_poly.entity_id
_entity_poly.type
_entity_poly.pdbx_seq_one_letter_code
_entity_poly.pdbx_strand_id
1 'polypeptide(L)'
;MEWVVPGKKMKEIEKIIKELEEENRKEIQTIQSAGIYASLALTNILPYFASHIIGNVTDNPTLENNIGDSFLAASGYFIFRIFFKGETSLAVAIAGPSLLEGLQQITNQGYDPKDFAAYVIGAGLAYTLDQLCTKREQVK
;
A
#
# COMPACT_ATOMS: atom_id res chain seq x y z
N MET A 1 -26.33 38.55 31.54
CA MET A 1 -25.32 39.29 30.75
C MET A 1 -24.98 38.43 29.55
N GLU A 2 -25.48 38.79 28.36
CA GLU A 2 -25.05 38.15 27.12
C GLU A 2 -23.63 38.61 26.82
N TRP A 3 -22.71 37.65 26.72
CA TRP A 3 -21.36 37.90 26.25
C TRP A 3 -21.41 38.19 24.75
N VAL A 4 -21.53 39.46 24.38
CA VAL A 4 -21.47 39.90 22.98
C VAL A 4 -20.02 39.86 22.54
N VAL A 5 -19.65 38.83 21.79
CA VAL A 5 -18.32 38.75 21.16
C VAL A 5 -18.24 39.82 20.07
N PRO A 6 -17.24 40.73 20.09
CA PRO A 6 -17.09 41.75 19.07
C PRO A 6 -16.98 41.13 17.68
N GLY A 7 -17.69 41.66 16.68
CA GLY A 7 -17.79 41.05 15.34
C GLY A 7 -16.45 40.78 14.62
N LYS A 8 -15.36 41.49 14.97
CA LYS A 8 -13.99 41.16 14.51
C LYS A 8 -13.46 39.86 15.11
N LYS A 9 -13.65 39.65 16.42
CA LYS A 9 -13.27 38.39 17.11
C LYS A 9 -14.12 37.23 16.63
N MET A 10 -15.39 37.48 16.26
CA MET A 10 -16.26 36.43 15.74
C MET A 10 -15.79 35.89 14.38
N LYS A 11 -15.37 36.77 13.46
CA LYS A 11 -14.79 36.35 12.17
C LYS A 11 -13.50 35.55 12.31
N GLU A 12 -12.70 35.87 13.33
CA GLU A 12 -11.44 35.16 13.63
C GLU A 12 -11.73 33.76 14.19
N ILE A 13 -12.73 33.63 15.08
CA ILE A 13 -13.21 32.34 15.58
C ILE A 13 -13.79 31.48 14.44
N GLU A 14 -14.60 32.05 13.55
CA GLU A 14 -15.14 31.34 12.38
C GLU A 14 -14.04 30.82 11.44
N LYS A 15 -12.96 31.59 11.29
CA LYS A 15 -11.80 31.17 10.49
C LYS A 15 -11.10 29.98 11.15
N ILE A 16 -10.86 30.03 12.45
CA ILE A 16 -10.21 28.93 13.20
C ILE A 16 -11.07 27.66 13.14
N ILE A 17 -12.39 27.78 13.30
CA ILE A 17 -13.32 26.64 13.19
C ILE A 17 -13.22 26.00 11.80
N LYS A 18 -13.22 26.79 10.73
CA LYS A 18 -13.06 26.26 9.37
C LYS A 18 -11.72 25.56 9.14
N GLU A 19 -10.63 26.11 9.67
CA GLU A 19 -9.31 25.49 9.57
C GLU A 19 -9.28 24.13 10.30
N LEU A 20 -9.86 24.05 11.50
CA LEU A 20 -9.98 22.81 12.27
C LEU A 20 -10.88 21.77 11.58
N GLU A 21 -12.00 22.20 10.99
CA GLU A 21 -12.88 21.31 10.22
C GLU A 21 -12.19 20.75 8.98
N GLU A 22 -11.36 21.56 8.31
CA GLU A 22 -10.62 21.13 7.13
C GLU A 22 -9.47 20.16 7.50
N GLU A 23 -8.78 20.43 8.60
CA GLU A 23 -7.74 19.55 9.15
C GLU A 23 -8.33 18.19 9.57
N ASN A 24 -9.41 18.18 10.36
CA ASN A 24 -10.11 16.95 10.73
C ASN A 24 -10.60 16.16 9.51
N ARG A 25 -11.09 16.84 8.47
CA ARG A 25 -11.53 16.16 7.23
C ARG A 25 -10.35 15.46 6.53
N LYS A 26 -9.20 16.12 6.45
CA LYS A 26 -7.97 15.54 5.86
C LYS A 26 -7.49 14.33 6.67
N GLU A 27 -7.55 14.42 7.99
CA GLU A 27 -7.16 13.31 8.87
C GLU A 27 -8.08 12.10 8.69
N ILE A 28 -9.41 12.31 8.69
CA ILE A 28 -10.39 11.25 8.45
C ILE A 28 -10.17 10.58 7.08
N GLN A 29 -9.95 11.37 6.03
CA GLN A 29 -9.65 10.83 4.69
C GLN A 29 -8.36 10.00 4.69
N THR A 30 -7.33 10.45 5.41
CA THR A 30 -6.06 9.74 5.54
C THR A 30 -6.29 8.38 6.23
N ILE A 31 -7.00 8.35 7.35
CA ILE A 31 -7.32 7.11 8.09
C ILE A 31 -8.12 6.15 7.22
N GLN A 32 -9.14 6.65 6.51
CA GLN A 32 -9.95 5.83 5.60
C GLN A 32 -9.10 5.22 4.49
N SER A 33 -8.24 6.01 3.85
CA SER A 33 -7.34 5.53 2.81
C SER A 33 -6.36 4.48 3.33
N ALA A 34 -5.79 4.69 4.52
CA ALA A 34 -4.90 3.73 5.17
C ALA A 34 -5.62 2.41 5.47
N GLY A 35 -6.88 2.47 5.94
CA GLY A 35 -7.70 1.28 6.17
C GLY A 35 -7.98 0.47 4.90
N ILE A 36 -8.25 1.15 3.78
CA ILE A 36 -8.43 0.51 2.47
C ILE A 36 -7.15 -0.20 2.04
N TYR A 37 -6.01 0.48 2.09
CA TYR A 37 -4.74 -0.12 1.68
C TYR A 37 -4.32 -1.27 2.60
N ALA A 38 -4.54 -1.16 3.91
CA ALA A 38 -4.30 -2.27 4.85
C ALA A 38 -5.19 -3.49 4.51
N SER A 39 -6.45 -3.26 4.15
CA SER A 39 -7.36 -4.34 3.73
C SER A 39 -6.88 -5.01 2.44
N LEU A 40 -6.50 -4.22 1.43
CA LEU A 40 -5.96 -4.73 0.17
C LEU A 40 -4.66 -5.52 0.38
N ALA A 41 -3.78 -5.04 1.26
CA ALA A 41 -2.58 -5.78 1.64
C ALA A 41 -2.93 -7.15 2.25
N LEU A 42 -3.86 -7.20 3.20
CA LEU A 42 -4.32 -8.44 3.84
C LEU A 42 -4.93 -9.42 2.84
N THR A 43 -5.71 -8.92 1.87
CA THR A 43 -6.29 -9.79 0.83
C THR A 43 -5.26 -10.45 -0.08
N ASN A 44 -4.03 -9.93 -0.14
CA ASN A 44 -2.93 -10.53 -0.90
C ASN A 44 -2.02 -11.43 -0.03
N ILE A 45 -1.96 -11.20 1.29
CA ILE A 45 -1.19 -12.05 2.22
C ILE A 45 -1.75 -13.48 2.27
N LEU A 46 -3.09 -13.61 2.29
CA LEU A 46 -3.71 -14.93 2.38
C LEU A 46 -3.42 -15.79 1.13
N PRO A 47 -3.60 -15.29 -0.12
CA PRO A 47 -3.17 -15.98 -1.33
C PRO A 47 -1.67 -16.29 -1.38
N TYR A 48 -0.80 -15.42 -0.85
CA TYR A 48 0.63 -15.71 -0.73
C TYR A 48 0.86 -16.99 0.09
N PHE A 49 0.34 -17.04 1.32
CA PHE A 49 0.48 -18.23 2.18
C PHE A 49 -0.15 -19.48 1.56
N ALA A 50 -1.34 -19.34 0.96
CA ALA A 50 -2.01 -20.45 0.29
C ALA A 50 -1.18 -20.99 -0.87
N SER A 51 -0.64 -20.11 -1.73
CA SER A 51 0.18 -20.51 -2.88
C SER A 51 1.49 -21.17 -2.43
N HIS A 52 2.13 -20.64 -1.39
CA HIS A 52 3.34 -21.21 -0.82
C HIS A 52 3.10 -22.61 -0.22
N ILE A 53 2.05 -22.76 0.60
CA ILE A 53 1.69 -24.06 1.20
C ILE A 53 1.32 -25.09 0.13
N ILE A 54 0.44 -24.73 -0.82
CA ILE A 54 0.00 -25.65 -1.87
C ILE A 54 1.18 -25.98 -2.79
N GLY A 55 2.02 -25.00 -3.13
CA GLY A 55 3.23 -25.18 -3.92
C GLY A 55 4.14 -26.24 -3.31
N ASN A 56 4.45 -26.11 -2.02
CA ASN A 56 5.28 -27.07 -1.30
C ASN A 56 4.62 -28.46 -1.19
N VAL A 57 3.33 -28.55 -0.85
CA VAL A 57 2.60 -29.84 -0.74
C VAL A 57 2.50 -30.58 -2.08
N THR A 58 2.53 -29.84 -3.20
CA THR A 58 2.36 -30.39 -4.55
C THR A 58 3.66 -30.45 -5.34
N ASP A 59 4.81 -30.16 -4.73
CA ASP A 59 6.11 -30.02 -5.39
C ASP A 59 6.06 -29.10 -6.64
N ASN A 60 5.28 -28.02 -6.57
CA ASN A 60 5.07 -27.05 -7.65
C ASN A 60 5.79 -25.71 -7.37
N PRO A 61 7.05 -25.54 -7.82
CA PRO A 61 7.84 -24.34 -7.56
C PRO A 61 7.29 -23.09 -8.26
N THR A 62 6.48 -23.25 -9.31
CA THR A 62 5.84 -22.08 -9.98
C THR A 62 4.76 -21.46 -9.10
N LEU A 63 4.01 -22.30 -8.38
CA LEU A 63 2.99 -21.82 -7.46
C LEU A 63 3.62 -21.25 -6.18
N GLU A 64 4.67 -21.90 -5.70
CA GLU A 64 5.39 -21.50 -4.48
C GLU A 64 6.09 -20.15 -4.63
N ASN A 65 6.92 -20.01 -5.66
CA ASN A 65 7.78 -18.83 -5.84
C ASN A 65 7.07 -17.81 -6.72
N ASN A 66 6.83 -18.09 -8.01
CA ASN A 66 6.32 -17.04 -8.92
C ASN A 66 4.96 -16.45 -8.49
N ILE A 67 3.97 -17.30 -8.20
CA ILE A 67 2.62 -16.84 -7.85
C ILE A 67 2.61 -16.28 -6.43
N GLY A 68 3.26 -16.96 -5.48
CA GLY A 68 3.42 -16.48 -4.11
C GLY A 68 4.06 -15.10 -4.06
N ASP A 69 5.24 -14.95 -4.66
CA ASP A 69 6.04 -13.73 -4.66
C ASP A 69 5.31 -12.55 -5.32
N SER A 70 4.51 -12.83 -6.35
CA SER A 70 3.63 -11.82 -6.95
C SER A 70 2.61 -11.29 -5.95
N PHE A 71 1.96 -12.16 -5.16
CA PHE A 71 1.04 -11.74 -4.11
C PHE A 71 1.74 -11.01 -2.97
N LEU A 72 2.94 -11.45 -2.60
CA LEU A 72 3.74 -10.79 -1.57
C LEU A 72 4.12 -9.37 -1.99
N ALA A 73 4.60 -9.18 -3.22
CA ALA A 73 4.93 -7.85 -3.75
C ALA A 73 3.71 -6.94 -3.93
N ALA A 74 2.57 -7.50 -4.35
CA ALA A 74 1.31 -6.76 -4.41
C ALA A 74 0.87 -6.29 -3.00
N SER A 75 1.03 -7.13 -1.98
CA SER A 75 0.77 -6.75 -0.59
C SER A 75 1.72 -5.65 -0.11
N GLY A 76 3.02 -5.82 -0.37
CA GLY A 76 4.05 -4.84 -0.08
C GLY A 76 3.74 -3.46 -0.67
N TYR A 77 3.30 -3.41 -1.93
CA TYR A 77 2.86 -2.17 -2.57
C TYR A 77 1.80 -1.45 -1.74
N PHE A 78 0.72 -2.12 -1.35
CA PHE A 78 -0.36 -1.52 -0.59
C PHE A 78 0.06 -1.10 0.82
N ILE A 79 0.91 -1.86 1.50
CA ILE A 79 1.47 -1.46 2.80
C ILE A 79 2.27 -0.16 2.65
N PHE A 80 3.16 -0.10 1.66
CA PHE A 80 3.97 1.10 1.42
C PHE A 80 3.14 2.27 0.90
N ARG A 81 1.98 2.02 0.31
CA ARG A 81 1.06 3.07 -0.15
C ARG A 81 0.43 3.87 0.99
N ILE A 82 0.41 3.32 2.20
CA ILE A 82 0.00 4.03 3.43
C ILE A 82 0.95 5.19 3.74
N PHE A 83 2.25 5.03 3.44
CA PHE A 83 3.30 5.97 3.82
C PHE A 83 3.89 6.75 2.65
N PHE A 84 3.82 6.20 1.44
CA PHE A 84 4.48 6.74 0.25
C PHE A 84 3.51 6.94 -0.92
N LYS A 85 3.96 7.75 -1.89
CA LYS A 85 3.26 7.93 -3.17
C LYS A 85 3.45 6.69 -4.05
N GLY A 86 2.49 6.43 -4.94
CA GLY A 86 2.41 5.18 -5.71
C GLY A 86 3.70 4.76 -6.41
N GLU A 87 4.45 5.69 -7.03
CA GLU A 87 5.72 5.37 -7.71
C GLU A 87 6.81 4.92 -6.72
N THR A 88 6.89 5.58 -5.57
CA THR A 88 7.82 5.21 -4.50
C THR A 88 7.41 3.90 -3.84
N SER A 89 6.12 3.70 -3.59
CA SER A 89 5.58 2.44 -3.05
C SER A 89 5.87 1.27 -4.00
N LEU A 90 5.73 1.46 -5.30
CA LEU A 90 6.06 0.47 -6.34
C LEU A 90 7.54 0.12 -6.31
N ALA A 91 8.42 1.12 -6.30
CA ALA A 91 9.87 0.90 -6.28
C ALA A 91 10.30 0.13 -5.03
N VAL A 92 9.79 0.49 -3.85
CA VAL A 92 10.11 -0.19 -2.58
C VAL A 92 9.52 -1.61 -2.54
N ALA A 93 8.32 -1.83 -3.09
CA ALA A 93 7.71 -3.15 -3.14
C ALA A 93 8.45 -4.14 -4.05
N ILE A 94 9.06 -3.66 -5.13
CA ILE A 94 9.89 -4.48 -6.04
C ILE A 94 11.29 -4.71 -5.45
N ALA A 95 11.91 -3.64 -4.96
CA ALA A 95 13.29 -3.67 -4.50
C ALA A 95 13.43 -4.26 -3.09
N GLY A 96 12.43 -4.13 -2.23
CA GLY A 96 12.47 -4.57 -0.84
C GLY A 96 12.70 -6.07 -0.70
N PRO A 97 11.87 -6.94 -1.31
CA PRO A 97 12.08 -8.38 -1.30
C PRO A 97 13.42 -8.76 -1.95
N SER A 98 13.73 -8.19 -3.12
CA SER A 98 15.00 -8.41 -3.83
C SER A 98 16.24 -8.05 -2.99
N LEU A 99 16.16 -6.97 -2.19
CA LEU A 99 17.23 -6.55 -1.29
C LEU A 99 17.33 -7.47 -0.09
N LEU A 100 16.20 -7.92 0.48
CA LEU A 100 16.20 -8.87 1.60
C LEU A 100 16.80 -10.21 1.18
N GLU A 101 16.42 -10.71 -0.01
CA GLU A 101 17.01 -11.89 -0.62
C GLU A 101 18.49 -11.68 -0.93
N GLY A 102 18.87 -10.52 -1.47
CA GLY A 102 20.25 -10.13 -1.70
C GLY A 102 21.10 -10.12 -0.42
N LEU A 103 20.50 -9.76 0.72
CA LEU A 103 21.15 -9.83 2.03
C LEU A 103 21.17 -11.26 2.59
N GLN A 104 20.13 -12.06 2.35
CA GLN A 104 20.08 -13.48 2.66
C GLN A 104 21.02 -14.32 1.77
N GLN A 105 21.46 -13.81 0.61
CA GLN A 105 22.47 -14.44 -0.24
C GLN A 105 23.86 -14.47 0.40
N ILE A 106 24.15 -13.62 1.38
CA ILE A 106 25.34 -13.77 2.25
C ILE A 106 25.26 -15.09 3.04
N THR A 107 24.07 -15.72 3.12
CA THR A 107 23.78 -16.95 3.87
C THR A 107 23.40 -18.19 3.01
N ASN A 108 23.77 -18.25 1.71
CA ASN A 108 23.74 -19.44 0.83
C ASN A 108 22.40 -19.88 0.15
N GLN A 109 21.44 -18.99 -0.10
CA GLN A 109 20.33 -19.28 -1.05
C GLN A 109 20.42 -18.30 -2.22
N GLY A 110 20.58 -18.82 -3.45
CA GLY A 110 20.83 -18.02 -4.65
C GLY A 110 19.63 -17.19 -5.09
N TYR A 111 19.88 -16.05 -5.72
CA TYR A 111 18.89 -15.22 -6.41
C TYR A 111 18.34 -15.95 -7.64
N ASP A 112 17.03 -16.20 -7.74
CA ASP A 112 16.41 -16.58 -9.02
C ASP A 112 15.84 -15.31 -9.69
N PRO A 113 16.32 -14.94 -10.89
CA PRO A 113 15.74 -13.84 -11.69
C PRO A 113 14.23 -13.96 -11.94
N LYS A 114 13.64 -15.16 -11.80
CA LYS A 114 12.19 -15.37 -11.89
C LYS A 114 11.43 -14.77 -10.72
N ASP A 115 12.02 -14.72 -9.53
CA ASP A 115 11.42 -14.15 -8.32
C ASP A 115 11.31 -12.63 -8.48
N PHE A 116 12.34 -12.01 -9.07
CA PHE A 116 12.29 -10.60 -9.46
C PHE A 116 11.18 -10.29 -10.47
N ALA A 117 11.00 -11.13 -11.48
CA ALA A 117 9.93 -10.94 -12.45
C ALA A 117 8.55 -11.05 -11.79
N ALA A 118 8.38 -11.98 -10.84
CA ALA A 118 7.17 -12.09 -10.03
C ALA A 118 6.92 -10.83 -9.19
N TYR A 119 7.96 -10.27 -8.55
CA TYR A 119 7.84 -9.02 -7.80
C TYR A 119 7.40 -7.84 -8.68
N VAL A 120 7.98 -7.71 -9.86
CA VAL A 120 7.61 -6.68 -10.84
C VAL A 120 6.16 -6.84 -11.27
N ILE A 121 5.72 -8.07 -11.57
CA ILE A 121 4.34 -8.36 -12.00
C ILE A 121 3.35 -8.03 -10.87
N GLY A 122 3.60 -8.55 -9.67
CA GLY A 122 2.74 -8.36 -8.50
C GLY A 122 2.55 -6.90 -8.12
N ALA A 123 3.66 -6.19 -7.88
CA ALA A 123 3.61 -4.78 -7.52
C ALA A 123 3.11 -3.89 -8.67
N GLY A 124 3.47 -4.21 -9.92
CA GLY A 124 3.03 -3.47 -11.10
C GLY A 124 1.52 -3.57 -11.36
N LEU A 125 0.92 -4.76 -11.15
CA LEU A 125 -0.52 -4.95 -11.22
C LEU A 125 -1.24 -4.18 -10.11
N ALA A 126 -0.74 -4.25 -8.88
CA ALA A 126 -1.29 -3.51 -7.74
C ALA A 126 -1.26 -1.99 -7.98
N TYR A 127 -0.12 -1.46 -8.47
CA TYR A 127 0.01 -0.05 -8.86
C TYR A 127 -0.97 0.33 -9.97
N THR A 128 -1.09 -0.49 -11.02
CA THR A 128 -1.98 -0.21 -12.14
C THR A 128 -3.44 -0.15 -11.68
N LEU A 129 -3.87 -1.08 -10.83
CA LEU A 129 -5.21 -1.09 -10.25
C LEU A 129 -5.46 0.13 -9.37
N ASP A 130 -4.50 0.51 -8.51
CA ASP A 130 -4.57 1.72 -7.70
C ASP A 130 -4.77 2.97 -8.57
N GLN A 131 -3.98 3.12 -9.65
CA GLN A 131 -4.10 4.23 -10.59
C GLN A 131 -5.45 4.26 -11.33
N LEU A 132 -6.00 3.10 -11.69
CA LEU A 132 -7.31 3.02 -12.34
C LEU A 132 -8.45 3.40 -11.40
N CYS A 133 -8.36 2.98 -10.14
CA CYS A 133 -9.34 3.33 -9.11
C CYS A 133 -9.30 4.82 -8.78
N THR A 134 -8.10 5.40 -8.59
CA THR A 134 -7.95 6.84 -8.30
C THR A 134 -8.31 7.73 -9.50
N LYS A 135 -8.00 7.33 -10.73
CA LYS A 135 -8.42 8.10 -11.93
C LYS A 135 -9.94 8.10 -12.14
N ARG A 136 -10.64 7.02 -11.78
CA ARG A 136 -12.11 6.97 -11.87
C ARG A 136 -12.81 7.95 -10.92
N GLU A 137 -12.20 8.29 -9.79
CA GLU A 137 -12.75 9.26 -8.83
C GLU A 137 -12.59 10.71 -9.29
N GLN A 138 -11.64 11.02 -10.17
CA GLN A 138 -11.40 12.38 -10.68
C GLN A 138 -12.28 12.78 -11.88
N VAL A 139 -13.02 11.84 -12.47
CA VAL A 139 -13.85 12.04 -13.67
C VAL A 139 -15.35 12.13 -13.33
N LYS A 140 -15.73 12.01 -12.06
CA LYS A 140 -17.09 12.18 -11.55
C LYS A 140 -17.26 13.53 -10.87
#